data_AF-A0AAV4XDK2-F1
#
_entry.id   AF-A0AAV4XDK2-F1
#
_cell.length_a   1.000
_cell.length_b   1.000
_cell.length_c   1.000
_cell.angle_alpha   90.00
_cell.angle_beta   90.00
_cell.angle_gamma   90.00
#
_symmetry.space_group_name_H-M   'P 1'
#
loop_
_entity.id
_entity.type
_entity.pdbx_description
1 polymer ?
#
loop_
_entity_poly.entity_id
_entity_poly.type
_entity_poly.pdbx_seq_one_letter_code
_entity_poly.pdbx_strand_id
1 'polypeptide(L)'
;MVLQESSLTAVSHIAISQSTCRRLFKILVLLTCFAGFFYQSYTFLCHIFQYPTIVDIRIENPKLIEMPGLTFCNNNGINRKNSAQNFRNAALKRMKIFVLNILLTVKANQTTMVPHKEYYSLVNNLTATDLLELGHDIDELVRQSGFKDVDPEGPFIRAKTIFGMGRMGCYSLFSIVDSPKEPRTTKIKNMVGSPAMILIFNLREDTEFIPGHKTGLFFSVHSPYEGNNPTRKGIFLQPGKTYKVYVNTEKELLLPYPYETDCLDYTELWRSRNKTGPRIQEIVPHECRQSYGIVVLLQAR
;
A
#
# COMPACT_ATOMS: atom_id res chain seq x y z
N MET A 1 40.63 -61.52 5.16
CA MET A 1 40.62 -60.76 6.43
C MET A 1 40.14 -59.33 6.13
N VAL A 2 38.85 -59.15 5.90
CA VAL A 2 38.30 -57.93 5.26
C VAL A 2 38.14 -56.75 6.23
N LEU A 3 38.06 -57.01 7.54
CA LEU A 3 37.84 -55.98 8.58
C LEU A 3 39.14 -55.30 9.05
N GLN A 4 40.31 -55.76 8.62
CA GLN A 4 41.59 -55.18 9.02
C GLN A 4 41.93 -53.90 8.22
N GLU A 5 41.43 -53.80 6.99
CA GLU A 5 41.64 -52.65 6.08
C GLU A 5 40.44 -51.70 6.07
N SER A 6 39.63 -51.69 7.13
CA SER A 6 38.51 -50.75 7.23
C SER A 6 39.02 -49.31 7.32
N SER A 7 38.38 -48.40 6.58
CA SER A 7 38.61 -46.95 6.65
C SER A 7 38.29 -46.36 8.02
N LEU A 8 37.45 -47.06 8.80
CA LEU A 8 37.20 -46.77 10.21
C LEU A 8 38.32 -47.37 11.07
N THR A 9 39.23 -46.51 11.54
CA THR A 9 40.36 -46.86 12.41
C THR A 9 39.94 -47.62 13.67
N ALA A 10 38.75 -47.36 14.21
CA ALA A 10 38.23 -48.10 15.35
C ALA A 10 37.94 -49.58 15.03
N VAL A 11 37.48 -49.89 13.81
CA VAL A 11 37.13 -51.25 13.37
C VAL A 11 38.40 -52.09 13.15
N SER A 12 39.43 -51.51 12.53
CA SER A 12 40.73 -52.19 12.35
C SER A 12 41.41 -52.48 13.69
N HIS A 13 41.37 -51.54 14.65
CA HIS A 13 41.90 -51.75 16.00
C HIS A 13 41.13 -52.75 16.87
N ILE A 14 39.86 -53.03 16.56
CA ILE A 14 39.05 -54.07 17.19
C ILE A 14 39.40 -55.44 16.59
N ALA A 15 39.59 -55.52 15.27
CA ALA A 15 39.95 -56.76 14.56
C ALA A 15 41.33 -57.31 14.95
N ILE A 16 42.29 -56.44 15.30
CA ILE A 16 43.67 -56.81 15.68
C ILE A 16 43.80 -57.19 17.18
N SER A 17 42.80 -56.88 18.00
CA SER A 17 42.85 -57.05 19.46
C SER A 17 42.80 -58.52 19.90
N GLN A 18 43.84 -59.02 20.58
CA GLN A 18 43.91 -60.40 21.07
C GLN A 18 43.14 -60.67 22.38
N SER A 19 43.02 -59.68 23.28
CA SER A 19 42.32 -59.89 24.57
C SER A 19 40.83 -59.56 24.49
N THR A 20 39.99 -60.49 24.97
CA THR A 20 38.52 -60.38 24.92
C THR A 20 37.99 -59.16 25.67
N CYS A 21 38.55 -58.85 26.84
CA CYS A 21 38.15 -57.70 27.65
C CYS A 21 38.45 -56.36 26.94
N ARG A 22 39.65 -56.20 26.35
CA ARG A 22 40.03 -54.98 25.62
C ARG A 22 39.23 -54.81 24.33
N ARG A 23 38.86 -55.92 23.69
CA ARG A 23 37.96 -55.93 22.53
C ARG A 23 36.57 -55.44 22.91
N LEU A 24 36.04 -55.91 24.04
CA LEU A 24 34.71 -55.53 24.54
C LEU A 24 34.66 -54.04 24.93
N PHE A 25 35.69 -53.53 25.60
CA PHE A 25 35.82 -52.10 25.90
C PHE A 25 35.85 -51.23 24.62
N LYS A 26 36.64 -51.61 23.62
CA LYS A 26 36.71 -50.87 22.34
C LYS A 26 35.38 -50.89 21.57
N ILE A 27 34.66 -52.01 21.59
CA ILE A 27 33.31 -52.11 21.01
C ILE A 27 32.34 -51.18 21.74
N LEU A 28 32.38 -51.14 23.08
CA LEU A 28 31.52 -50.25 23.87
C LEU A 28 31.80 -48.78 23.54
N VAL A 29 33.07 -48.37 23.50
CA VAL A 29 33.46 -47.01 23.10
C VAL A 29 32.96 -46.68 21.70
N LEU A 30 33.13 -47.60 20.74
CA LEU A 30 32.66 -47.41 19.37
C LEU A 30 31.13 -47.24 19.30
N LEU A 31 30.37 -48.07 20.03
CA LEU A 31 28.92 -47.95 20.11
C LEU A 31 28.48 -46.62 20.73
N THR A 32 29.15 -46.16 21.79
CA THR A 32 28.87 -44.84 22.39
C THR A 32 29.14 -43.70 21.39
N CYS A 33 30.25 -43.76 20.64
CA CYS A 33 30.55 -42.78 19.60
C CYS A 33 29.51 -42.78 18.48
N PHE A 34 29.07 -43.95 18.01
CA PHE A 34 28.02 -44.05 17.00
C PHE A 34 26.68 -43.52 17.52
N ALA A 35 26.29 -43.85 18.75
CA ALA A 35 25.07 -43.33 19.36
C ALA A 35 25.09 -41.79 19.44
N GLY A 36 26.21 -41.20 19.88
CA GLY A 36 26.39 -39.75 19.89
C GLY A 36 26.34 -39.13 18.50
N PHE A 37 26.97 -39.76 17.50
CA PHE A 37 26.92 -39.31 16.11
C PHE A 37 25.50 -39.34 15.54
N PHE A 38 24.76 -40.43 15.73
CA PHE A 38 23.38 -40.55 15.26
C PHE A 38 22.45 -39.58 15.99
N TYR A 39 22.62 -39.37 17.30
CA TYR A 39 21.88 -38.37 18.05
C TYR A 39 22.10 -36.96 17.49
N GLN A 40 23.36 -36.54 17.33
CA GLN A 40 23.70 -35.23 16.78
C GLN A 40 23.17 -35.07 15.35
N SER A 41 23.32 -36.10 14.51
CA SER A 41 22.84 -36.09 13.12
C SER A 41 21.32 -36.01 13.05
N TYR A 42 20.61 -36.77 13.89
CA TYR A 42 19.15 -36.71 13.99
C TYR A 42 18.67 -35.33 14.42
N THR A 43 19.24 -34.76 15.49
CA THR A 43 18.89 -33.41 15.96
C THR A 43 19.17 -32.35 14.90
N PHE A 44 20.29 -32.45 14.20
CA PHE A 44 20.62 -31.52 13.11
C PHE A 44 19.64 -31.64 11.93
N LEU A 45 19.28 -32.87 11.54
CA LEU A 45 18.27 -33.10 10.51
C LEU A 45 16.90 -32.55 10.93
N CYS A 46 16.47 -32.77 12.17
CA CYS A 46 15.24 -32.17 12.70
C CYS A 46 15.27 -30.64 12.60
N HIS A 47 16.41 -30.00 12.90
CA HIS A 47 16.54 -28.56 12.78
C HIS A 47 16.52 -28.08 11.32
N ILE A 48 17.14 -28.81 10.39
CA ILE A 48 17.05 -28.51 8.95
C ILE A 48 15.60 -28.60 8.45
N PHE A 49 14.89 -29.66 8.84
CA PHE A 49 13.50 -29.88 8.40
C PHE A 49 12.47 -28.98 9.10
N GLN A 50 12.89 -28.17 10.07
CA GLN A 50 12.08 -27.06 10.59
C GLN A 50 12.15 -25.82 9.68
N TYR A 51 13.01 -25.80 8.66
CA TYR A 51 13.19 -24.68 7.73
C TYR A 51 13.32 -23.31 8.42
N PRO A 52 14.22 -23.16 9.42
CA PRO A 52 14.37 -21.89 10.13
C PRO A 52 14.83 -20.78 9.17
N THR A 53 14.31 -19.57 9.38
CA THR A 53 14.64 -18.38 8.59
C THR A 53 15.36 -17.33 9.44
N ILE A 54 16.21 -16.52 8.80
CA ILE A 54 16.85 -15.36 9.42
C ILE A 54 16.57 -14.12 8.59
N VAL A 55 16.40 -12.97 9.25
CA VAL A 55 16.17 -11.68 8.58
C VAL A 55 17.53 -11.04 8.28
N ASP A 56 17.75 -10.68 7.02
CA ASP A 56 18.93 -9.95 6.55
C ASP A 56 18.51 -8.57 6.05
N ILE A 57 19.08 -7.51 6.64
CA ILE A 57 18.75 -6.12 6.33
C ILE A 57 19.91 -5.50 5.56
N ARG A 58 19.64 -5.08 4.33
CA ARG A 58 20.64 -4.46 3.45
C ARG A 58 20.17 -3.09 2.98
N ILE A 59 21.08 -2.12 3.02
CA ILE A 59 20.86 -0.79 2.46
C ILE A 59 21.50 -0.77 1.08
N GLU A 60 20.68 -0.65 0.04
CA GLU A 60 21.12 -0.58 -1.34
C GLU A 60 20.94 0.84 -1.91
N ASN A 61 21.87 1.26 -2.78
CA ASN A 61 21.79 2.52 -3.50
C ASN A 61 21.62 2.24 -5.01
N PRO A 62 20.43 1.80 -5.45
CA PRO A 62 20.22 1.45 -6.84
C PRO A 62 20.28 2.69 -7.74
N LYS A 63 20.80 2.53 -8.97
CA LYS A 63 20.88 3.63 -9.94
C LYS A 63 19.49 4.11 -10.41
N LEU A 64 18.52 3.22 -10.39
CA LEU A 64 17.14 3.43 -10.81
C LEU A 64 16.20 2.98 -9.70
N ILE A 65 15.19 3.80 -9.41
CA ILE A 65 14.13 3.49 -8.43
C ILE A 65 12.77 3.59 -9.10
N GLU A 66 11.82 2.79 -8.62
CA GLU A 66 10.42 2.89 -9.00
C GLU A 66 9.82 4.16 -8.41
N MET A 67 9.03 4.89 -9.20
CA MET A 67 8.29 6.05 -8.72
C MET A 67 7.21 5.58 -7.76
N PRO A 68 7.10 6.19 -6.56
CA PRO A 68 6.00 5.88 -5.67
C PRO A 68 4.68 6.42 -6.24
N GLY A 69 3.58 5.76 -5.89
CA GLY A 69 2.25 6.31 -6.09
C GLY A 69 2.06 7.53 -5.18
N LEU A 70 1.58 8.63 -5.75
CA LEU A 70 1.23 9.84 -5.00
C LEU A 70 -0.28 10.03 -5.10
N THR A 71 -1.00 9.96 -3.99
CA THR A 71 -2.44 10.20 -3.98
C THR A 71 -2.76 11.43 -3.15
N PHE A 72 -3.58 12.33 -3.70
CA PHE A 72 -3.99 13.54 -3.01
C PHE A 72 -5.47 13.85 -3.20
N CYS A 73 -6.04 14.51 -2.21
CA CYS A 73 -7.44 14.87 -2.21
C CYS A 73 -7.62 16.24 -1.56
N ASN A 74 -8.42 17.09 -2.18
CA ASN A 74 -8.85 18.31 -1.51
C ASN A 74 -9.77 17.93 -0.34
N ASN A 75 -9.49 18.45 0.86
CA ASN A 75 -10.39 18.24 1.99
C ASN A 75 -11.77 18.85 1.72
N ASN A 76 -11.85 19.85 0.85
CA ASN A 76 -13.12 20.32 0.34
C ASN A 76 -13.66 19.33 -0.71
N GLY A 77 -14.72 18.59 -0.36
CA GLY A 77 -15.30 17.57 -1.24
C GLY A 77 -16.21 18.13 -2.33
N ILE A 78 -16.72 19.36 -2.18
CA ILE A 78 -17.62 20.01 -3.13
C ILE A 78 -17.10 21.42 -3.41
N ASN A 79 -16.91 21.74 -4.69
CA ASN A 79 -16.59 23.09 -5.11
C ASN A 79 -17.87 23.93 -5.19
N ARG A 80 -17.92 25.01 -4.39
CA ARG A 80 -19.06 25.92 -4.32
C ARG A 80 -19.43 26.54 -5.68
N LYS A 81 -18.44 26.86 -6.53
CA LYS A 81 -18.69 27.47 -7.85
C LYS A 81 -19.35 26.47 -8.80
N ASN A 82 -18.85 25.24 -8.82
CA ASN A 82 -19.41 24.16 -9.66
C ASN A 82 -20.82 23.80 -9.21
N SER A 83 -21.06 23.75 -7.89
CA SER A 83 -22.40 23.58 -7.32
C SER A 83 -23.36 24.69 -7.75
N ALA A 84 -22.93 25.95 -7.78
CA ALA A 84 -23.74 27.09 -8.19
C ALA A 84 -23.98 27.18 -9.72
N GLN A 85 -23.06 26.68 -10.55
CA GLN A 85 -23.20 26.68 -12.02
C GLN A 85 -24.04 25.49 -12.52
N ASN A 86 -23.77 24.26 -12.06
CA ASN A 86 -24.55 23.08 -12.42
C ASN A 86 -26.01 23.18 -11.97
N PHE A 87 -26.29 24.00 -10.95
CA PHE A 87 -27.64 24.43 -10.59
C PHE A 87 -28.44 25.01 -11.76
N ARG A 88 -27.83 25.89 -12.57
CA ARG A 88 -28.51 26.58 -13.68
C ARG A 88 -28.85 25.65 -14.84
N ASN A 89 -28.09 24.56 -14.98
CA ASN A 89 -28.16 23.63 -16.11
C ASN A 89 -28.77 22.26 -15.76
N ALA A 90 -29.19 22.03 -14.51
CA ALA A 90 -29.66 20.73 -14.05
C ALA A 90 -31.01 20.31 -14.69
N ALA A 91 -30.93 19.38 -15.66
CA ALA A 91 -32.07 18.69 -16.26
C ALA A 91 -32.67 17.57 -15.36
N LEU A 92 -32.03 17.19 -14.25
CA LEU A 92 -32.46 16.09 -13.38
C LEU A 92 -33.40 16.54 -12.25
N LYS A 93 -34.59 15.93 -12.19
CA LYS A 93 -35.68 16.19 -11.22
C LYS A 93 -35.25 16.05 -9.74
N ARG A 94 -34.25 15.19 -9.44
CA ARG A 94 -33.72 14.96 -8.06
C ARG A 94 -32.67 16.01 -7.63
N MET A 95 -31.78 16.42 -8.53
CA MET A 95 -30.86 17.54 -8.28
C MET A 95 -31.62 18.86 -8.11
N LYS A 96 -32.77 19.04 -8.76
CA LYS A 96 -33.62 20.21 -8.51
C LYS A 96 -34.01 20.37 -7.04
N ILE A 97 -34.36 19.32 -6.31
CA ILE A 97 -34.76 19.46 -4.88
C ILE A 97 -33.55 19.77 -4.00
N PHE A 98 -32.40 19.13 -4.23
CA PHE A 98 -31.16 19.38 -3.47
C PHE A 98 -30.63 20.81 -3.71
N VAL A 99 -30.68 21.28 -4.96
CA VAL A 99 -30.07 22.55 -5.35
C VAL A 99 -31.04 23.74 -5.28
N LEU A 100 -32.36 23.56 -5.45
CA LEU A 100 -33.40 24.59 -5.17
C LEU A 100 -33.38 25.00 -3.68
N ASN A 101 -32.96 24.07 -2.83
CA ASN A 101 -32.85 24.24 -1.40
C ASN A 101 -31.60 25.09 -1.05
N ILE A 102 -30.43 24.81 -1.62
CA ILE A 102 -29.17 25.57 -1.40
C ILE A 102 -29.28 27.10 -1.66
N LEU A 103 -30.26 27.53 -2.46
CA LEU A 103 -30.55 28.94 -2.78
C LEU A 103 -30.93 29.83 -1.58
N LEU A 104 -31.22 29.27 -0.40
CA LEU A 104 -31.34 30.06 0.83
C LEU A 104 -29.95 30.37 1.41
N THR A 105 -29.17 31.15 0.64
CA THR A 105 -27.89 31.66 1.08
C THR A 105 -28.12 32.70 2.17
N VAL A 106 -27.59 32.45 3.37
CA VAL A 106 -27.55 33.46 4.43
C VAL A 106 -26.31 34.32 4.21
N LYS A 107 -26.45 35.64 4.26
CA LYS A 107 -25.31 36.56 4.36
C LYS A 107 -24.61 36.29 5.69
N ALA A 108 -23.51 35.53 5.67
CA ALA A 108 -22.66 35.37 6.84
C ALA A 108 -21.89 36.67 7.14
N ASN A 109 -21.56 37.44 6.10
CA ASN A 109 -21.11 38.83 6.14
C ASN A 109 -21.34 39.52 4.78
N GLN A 110 -21.15 40.84 4.64
CA GLN A 110 -21.55 41.61 3.44
C GLN A 110 -21.01 41.10 2.07
N THR A 111 -19.97 40.26 2.05
CA THR A 111 -19.30 39.79 0.83
C THR A 111 -19.34 38.28 0.58
N THR A 112 -19.72 37.45 1.56
CA THR A 112 -19.61 35.97 1.42
C THR A 112 -20.97 35.29 1.63
N MET A 113 -21.51 34.74 0.54
CA MET A 113 -22.72 33.92 0.53
C MET A 113 -22.39 32.47 0.88
N VAL A 114 -23.14 31.87 1.80
CA VAL A 114 -22.90 30.50 2.27
C VAL A 114 -24.21 29.71 2.27
N PRO A 115 -24.22 28.40 1.95
CA PRO A 115 -25.44 27.60 1.99
C PRO A 115 -26.06 27.55 3.39
N HIS A 116 -27.38 27.36 3.48
CA HIS A 116 -28.04 27.12 4.76
C HIS A 116 -27.50 25.82 5.41
N LYS A 117 -27.39 25.80 6.74
CA LYS A 117 -26.81 24.67 7.50
C LYS A 117 -27.52 23.34 7.25
N GLU A 118 -28.81 23.39 6.96
CA GLU A 118 -29.66 22.22 6.68
C GLU A 118 -29.20 21.45 5.44
N TYR A 119 -28.42 22.07 4.54
CA TYR A 119 -27.95 21.43 3.31
C TYR A 119 -26.61 20.72 3.44
N TYR A 120 -25.91 20.90 4.56
CA TYR A 120 -24.69 20.15 4.82
C TYR A 120 -24.96 18.66 5.02
N SER A 121 -26.13 18.31 5.59
CA SER A 121 -26.53 16.92 5.81
C SER A 121 -26.89 16.21 4.50
N LEU A 122 -27.41 16.95 3.52
CA LEU A 122 -27.82 16.39 2.24
C LEU A 122 -26.63 15.87 1.42
N VAL A 123 -25.41 16.39 1.65
CA VAL A 123 -24.18 15.94 0.96
C VAL A 123 -23.97 14.43 1.12
N ASN A 124 -24.43 13.85 2.24
CA ASN A 124 -24.34 12.41 2.49
C ASN A 124 -25.28 11.58 1.60
N ASN A 125 -26.32 12.20 1.03
CA ASN A 125 -27.29 11.53 0.16
C ASN A 125 -26.91 11.59 -1.33
N LEU A 126 -25.81 12.28 -1.67
CA LEU A 126 -25.33 12.39 -3.04
C LEU A 126 -24.77 11.05 -3.55
N THR A 127 -25.03 10.76 -4.81
CA THR A 127 -24.44 9.61 -5.49
C THR A 127 -22.96 9.88 -5.78
N ALA A 128 -22.22 8.83 -6.14
CA ALA A 128 -20.82 8.98 -6.51
C ALA A 128 -20.65 9.90 -7.73
N THR A 129 -21.53 9.80 -8.73
CA THR A 129 -21.49 10.63 -9.94
C THR A 129 -21.74 12.10 -9.62
N ASP A 130 -22.73 12.40 -8.77
CA ASP A 130 -23.02 13.79 -8.36
C ASP A 130 -21.80 14.42 -7.65
N LEU A 131 -21.10 13.65 -6.82
CA LEU A 131 -19.90 14.12 -6.12
C LEU A 131 -18.73 14.39 -7.06
N LEU A 132 -18.60 13.64 -8.15
CA LEU A 132 -17.57 13.86 -9.16
C LEU A 132 -17.85 15.15 -9.94
N GLU A 133 -19.11 15.38 -10.34
CA GLU A 133 -19.51 16.60 -11.05
C GLU A 133 -19.40 17.87 -10.19
N LEU A 134 -19.66 17.74 -8.89
CA LEU A 134 -19.59 18.84 -7.93
C LEU A 134 -18.17 19.06 -7.37
N GLY A 135 -17.22 18.17 -7.70
CA GLY A 135 -15.84 18.21 -7.23
C GLY A 135 -15.03 19.37 -7.80
N HIS A 136 -13.73 19.39 -7.48
CA HIS A 136 -12.79 20.34 -8.07
C HIS A 136 -12.33 19.87 -9.44
N ASP A 137 -12.07 20.81 -10.34
CA ASP A 137 -11.34 20.51 -11.57
C ASP A 137 -9.86 20.26 -11.23
N ILE A 138 -9.27 19.24 -11.84
CA ILE A 138 -7.88 18.87 -11.60
C ILE A 138 -6.92 19.96 -12.08
N ASP A 139 -7.20 20.58 -13.23
CA ASP A 139 -6.35 21.60 -13.84
C ASP A 139 -6.30 22.89 -13.01
N GLU A 140 -7.37 23.16 -12.25
CA GLU A 140 -7.41 24.25 -11.29
C GLU A 140 -6.78 23.89 -9.95
N LEU A 141 -6.85 22.62 -9.54
CA LEU A 141 -6.43 22.14 -8.22
C LEU A 141 -4.91 21.99 -8.11
N VAL A 142 -4.25 21.43 -9.12
CA VAL A 142 -2.83 21.11 -9.06
C VAL A 142 -2.09 21.60 -10.30
N ARG A 143 -0.91 22.19 -10.09
CA ARG A 143 0.07 22.44 -11.14
C ARG A 143 1.32 21.64 -10.84
N GLN A 144 1.78 20.89 -11.82
CA GLN A 144 2.94 20.03 -11.71
C GLN A 144 4.14 20.62 -12.45
N SER A 145 5.31 20.51 -11.83
CA SER A 145 6.61 20.75 -12.48
C SER A 145 7.51 19.53 -12.28
N GLY A 146 8.10 19.06 -13.38
CA GLY A 146 8.74 17.74 -13.47
C GLY A 146 7.76 16.66 -13.90
N PHE A 147 8.20 15.70 -14.74
CA PHE A 147 7.37 14.61 -15.28
C PHE A 147 6.06 15.08 -15.95
N LYS A 148 6.12 16.10 -16.81
CA LYS A 148 4.93 16.72 -17.45
C LYS A 148 4.13 15.79 -18.36
N ASP A 149 4.65 14.61 -18.64
CA ASP A 149 4.04 13.56 -19.45
C ASP A 149 3.13 12.63 -18.63
N VAL A 150 2.91 12.91 -17.35
CA VAL A 150 2.03 12.13 -16.47
C VAL A 150 0.95 13.03 -15.91
N ASP A 151 -0.29 12.75 -16.32
CA ASP A 151 -1.49 13.40 -15.82
C ASP A 151 -2.02 12.66 -14.58
N PRO A 152 -2.60 13.38 -13.58
CA PRO A 152 -3.26 12.75 -12.46
C PRO A 152 -4.47 11.92 -12.90
N GLU A 153 -4.51 10.65 -12.51
CA GLU A 153 -5.66 9.77 -12.72
C GLU A 153 -6.73 10.03 -11.65
N GLY A 154 -8.01 10.01 -12.04
CA GLY A 154 -9.14 10.26 -11.14
C GLY A 154 -10.25 11.07 -11.81
N PRO A 155 -11.23 11.60 -11.03
CA PRO A 155 -11.28 11.55 -9.58
C PRO A 155 -11.77 10.18 -9.05
N PHE A 156 -11.11 9.65 -8.04
CA PHE A 156 -11.54 8.48 -7.27
C PHE A 156 -12.27 8.93 -6.01
N ILE A 157 -13.47 8.41 -5.77
CA ILE A 157 -14.21 8.73 -4.55
C ILE A 157 -13.60 8.01 -3.35
N ARG A 158 -13.16 8.78 -2.35
CA ARG A 158 -12.67 8.25 -1.07
C ARG A 158 -13.48 8.77 0.10
N ALA A 159 -13.61 7.94 1.13
CA ALA A 159 -14.27 8.32 2.38
C ALA A 159 -13.34 9.17 3.26
N LYS A 160 -13.91 10.20 3.91
CA LYS A 160 -13.22 11.05 4.90
C LYS A 160 -12.98 10.33 6.21
N THR A 161 -13.92 9.46 6.61
CA THR A 161 -13.91 8.79 7.91
C THR A 161 -13.96 7.28 7.75
N ILE A 162 -13.64 6.56 8.83
CA ILE A 162 -13.67 5.09 8.87
C ILE A 162 -15.08 4.55 8.60
N PHE A 163 -16.10 5.26 9.08
CA PHE A 163 -17.53 4.93 8.92
C PHE A 163 -18.12 5.33 7.56
N GLY A 164 -17.31 5.82 6.61
CA GLY A 164 -17.80 6.21 5.29
C GLY A 164 -18.52 7.56 5.24
N MET A 165 -18.58 8.28 6.37
CA MET A 165 -19.16 9.64 6.42
C MET A 165 -18.20 10.64 5.79
N GLY A 166 -18.74 11.50 4.92
CA GLY A 166 -17.99 12.43 4.10
C GLY A 166 -17.28 11.72 2.95
N ARG A 167 -17.44 12.23 1.73
CA ARG A 167 -16.75 11.75 0.53
C ARG A 167 -16.00 12.90 -0.13
N MET A 168 -14.91 12.58 -0.82
CA MET A 168 -14.13 13.53 -1.60
C MET A 168 -13.57 12.86 -2.85
N GLY A 169 -13.39 13.64 -3.91
CA GLY A 169 -12.63 13.23 -5.09
C GLY A 169 -11.13 13.31 -4.80
N CYS A 170 -10.43 12.24 -5.15
CA CYS A 170 -8.98 12.11 -5.01
C CYS A 170 -8.34 11.81 -6.36
N TYR A 171 -7.09 12.19 -6.52
CA TYR A 171 -6.32 11.95 -7.72
C TYR A 171 -5.02 11.24 -7.37
N SER A 172 -4.54 10.42 -8.29
CA SER A 172 -3.34 9.63 -8.11
C SER A 172 -2.36 9.83 -9.28
N LEU A 173 -1.09 10.00 -8.96
CA LEU A 173 0.02 9.98 -9.92
C LEU A 173 0.81 8.70 -9.75
N PHE A 174 1.29 8.12 -10.86
CA PHE A 174 2.13 6.91 -10.90
C PHE A 174 1.51 5.65 -10.28
N SER A 175 0.21 5.67 -9.99
CA SER A 175 -0.53 4.48 -9.56
C SER A 175 -0.76 3.56 -10.76
N ILE A 176 -0.57 2.25 -10.56
CA ILE A 176 -0.78 1.22 -11.60
C ILE A 176 -1.56 0.02 -11.08
N VAL A 177 -2.33 0.21 -10.01
CA VAL A 177 -3.18 -0.79 -9.33
C VAL A 177 -3.96 -1.65 -10.34
N ASP A 178 -4.73 -1.01 -11.22
CA ASP A 178 -5.59 -1.69 -12.21
C ASP A 178 -5.01 -1.59 -13.62
N SER A 179 -3.67 -1.51 -13.75
CA SER A 179 -3.01 -1.27 -15.03
C SER A 179 -2.13 -2.46 -15.48
N PRO A 180 -2.14 -2.82 -16.78
CA PRO A 180 -1.20 -3.80 -17.33
C PRO A 180 0.24 -3.24 -17.48
N LYS A 181 0.46 -1.98 -17.11
CA LYS A 181 1.74 -1.28 -17.25
C LYS A 181 2.69 -1.62 -16.10
N GLU A 182 3.98 -1.55 -16.37
CA GLU A 182 5.03 -1.60 -15.34
C GLU A 182 5.21 -0.22 -14.70
N PRO A 183 5.69 -0.15 -13.44
CA PRO A 183 5.90 1.13 -12.76
C PRO A 183 6.93 1.96 -13.50
N ARG A 184 6.73 3.27 -13.48
CA ARG A 184 7.73 4.19 -14.01
C ARG A 184 8.97 4.17 -13.12
N THR A 185 10.15 4.19 -13.72
CA THR A 185 11.42 4.32 -12.99
C THR A 185 12.07 5.68 -13.21
N THR A 186 12.84 6.13 -12.24
CA THR A 186 13.67 7.34 -12.33
C THR A 186 15.06 7.08 -11.79
N LYS A 187 16.04 7.84 -12.29
CA LYS A 187 17.38 7.88 -11.67
C LYS A 187 17.28 8.64 -10.35
N ILE A 188 18.02 8.15 -9.35
CA ILE A 188 18.23 8.91 -8.11
C ILE A 188 19.05 10.15 -8.49
N LYS A 189 18.43 11.33 -8.47
CA LYS A 189 19.15 12.61 -8.53
C LYS A 189 19.64 12.94 -7.13
N ASN A 190 20.78 13.62 -7.01
CA ASN A 190 21.27 14.12 -5.72
C ASN A 190 20.15 14.94 -5.03
N MET A 191 19.53 14.34 -4.00
CA MET A 191 18.30 14.82 -3.35
C MET A 191 18.46 16.16 -2.60
N VAL A 192 19.69 16.65 -2.48
CA VAL A 192 20.02 17.84 -1.69
C VAL A 192 19.79 19.15 -2.48
N GLY A 193 19.88 19.11 -3.82
CA GLY A 193 19.90 20.34 -4.64
C GLY A 193 18.63 20.64 -5.44
N SER A 194 17.86 19.63 -5.87
CA SER A 194 16.68 19.86 -6.70
C SER A 194 15.63 18.76 -6.49
N PRO A 195 14.37 19.10 -6.22
CA PRO A 195 13.30 18.11 -6.07
C PRO A 195 13.07 17.36 -7.40
N ALA A 196 12.73 16.07 -7.31
CA ALA A 196 12.37 15.28 -8.47
C ALA A 196 11.08 15.77 -9.14
N MET A 197 10.14 16.25 -8.31
CA MET A 197 8.84 16.80 -8.72
C MET A 197 8.44 17.91 -7.75
N ILE A 198 7.77 18.94 -8.27
CA ILE A 198 7.12 19.99 -7.49
C ILE A 198 5.64 19.98 -7.83
N LEU A 199 4.80 19.86 -6.81
CA LEU A 199 3.35 19.96 -6.91
C LEU A 199 2.90 21.25 -6.22
N ILE A 200 2.20 22.10 -6.94
CA ILE A 200 1.64 23.35 -6.43
C ILE A 200 0.13 23.20 -6.40
N PHE A 201 -0.45 23.17 -5.20
CA PHE A 201 -1.89 23.03 -5.00
C PHE A 201 -2.54 24.39 -4.78
N ASN A 202 -3.62 24.65 -5.51
CA ASN A 202 -4.42 25.86 -5.40
C ASN A 202 -5.66 25.55 -4.55
N LEU A 203 -5.49 25.63 -3.23
CA LEU A 203 -6.54 25.38 -2.25
C LEU A 203 -7.23 26.70 -1.91
N ARG A 204 -8.44 26.89 -2.43
CA ARG A 204 -9.18 28.15 -2.32
C ARG A 204 -10.27 28.08 -1.25
N GLU A 205 -10.17 28.90 -0.21
CA GLU A 205 -11.18 28.98 0.86
C GLU A 205 -12.55 29.47 0.33
N ASP A 206 -12.56 30.36 -0.69
CA ASP A 206 -13.79 30.84 -1.34
C ASP A 206 -14.51 29.76 -2.17
N THR A 207 -13.98 28.54 -2.24
CA THR A 207 -14.63 27.43 -2.93
C THR A 207 -15.23 26.41 -1.96
N GLU A 208 -15.07 26.62 -0.65
CA GLU A 208 -15.61 25.72 0.37
C GLU A 208 -17.13 25.74 0.43
N PHE A 209 -17.72 24.54 0.37
CA PHE A 209 -19.16 24.37 0.50
C PHE A 209 -19.65 24.45 1.95
N ILE A 210 -18.87 23.91 2.90
CA ILE A 210 -19.19 23.91 4.32
C ILE A 210 -18.25 24.89 5.05
N PRO A 211 -18.74 26.04 5.52
CA PRO A 211 -17.93 27.02 6.25
C PRO A 211 -17.42 26.44 7.57
N GLY A 212 -16.17 26.78 7.91
CA GLY A 212 -15.51 26.30 9.13
C GLY A 212 -14.87 24.92 9.01
N HIS A 213 -14.97 24.27 7.83
CA HIS A 213 -14.10 23.14 7.54
C HIS A 213 -12.65 23.61 7.42
N LYS A 214 -11.71 22.74 7.81
CA LYS A 214 -10.28 23.05 7.67
C LYS A 214 -9.88 22.98 6.21
N THR A 215 -9.50 24.11 5.62
CA THR A 215 -8.90 24.12 4.28
C THR A 215 -7.57 23.39 4.29
N GLY A 216 -7.37 22.51 3.33
CA GLY A 216 -6.15 21.72 3.21
C GLY A 216 -6.30 20.55 2.26
N LEU A 217 -5.23 19.78 2.17
CA LEU A 217 -5.11 18.65 1.26
C LEU A 217 -4.69 17.41 2.05
N PHE A 218 -5.35 16.28 1.83
CA PHE A 218 -4.78 15.01 2.24
C PHE A 218 -3.84 14.51 1.17
N PHE A 219 -2.64 14.09 1.55
CA PHE A 219 -1.58 13.63 0.65
C PHE A 219 -1.00 12.32 1.18
N SER A 220 -0.81 11.32 0.34
CA SER A 220 -0.13 10.08 0.70
C SER A 220 0.89 9.68 -0.36
N VAL A 221 2.00 9.12 0.12
CA VAL A 221 3.01 8.42 -0.68
C VAL A 221 2.84 6.94 -0.40
N HIS A 222 2.79 6.10 -1.43
CA HIS A 222 2.58 4.67 -1.29
C HIS A 222 3.24 3.90 -2.43
N SER A 223 3.24 2.57 -2.32
CA SER A 223 3.65 1.69 -3.42
C SER A 223 2.80 1.97 -4.67
N PRO A 224 3.39 1.99 -5.88
CA PRO A 224 2.63 2.21 -7.13
C PRO A 224 1.58 1.11 -7.37
N TYR A 225 1.72 -0.03 -6.69
CA TYR A 225 0.80 -1.15 -6.74
C TYR A 225 -0.32 -1.09 -5.70
N GLU A 226 -0.44 -0.06 -4.86
CA GLU A 226 -1.50 0.02 -3.83
C GLU A 226 -2.45 1.20 -4.09
N GLY A 227 -3.76 0.96 -4.01
CA GLY A 227 -4.77 2.01 -4.05
C GLY A 227 -5.02 2.61 -2.67
N ASN A 228 -4.20 3.55 -2.22
CA ASN A 228 -4.29 4.08 -0.85
C ASN A 228 -5.39 5.15 -0.67
N ASN A 229 -5.96 5.26 0.53
CA ASN A 229 -6.82 6.37 0.94
C ASN A 229 -6.03 7.37 1.82
N PRO A 230 -5.72 8.58 1.31
CA PRO A 230 -4.92 9.57 2.04
C PRO A 230 -5.51 10.02 3.38
N THR A 231 -6.82 9.86 3.59
CA THR A 231 -7.44 10.23 4.88
C THR A 231 -7.14 9.24 6.00
N ARG A 232 -6.72 8.01 5.65
CA ARG A 232 -6.40 6.95 6.61
C ARG A 232 -4.90 6.77 6.82
N LYS A 233 -4.13 6.72 5.74
CA LYS A 233 -2.68 6.45 5.78
C LYS A 233 -1.83 7.65 5.32
N GLY A 234 -2.45 8.79 5.00
CA GLY A 234 -1.76 9.98 4.51
C GLY A 234 -1.55 11.04 5.58
N ILE A 235 -1.04 12.19 5.13
CA ILE A 235 -0.79 13.39 5.91
C ILE A 235 -1.71 14.52 5.45
N PHE A 236 -2.09 15.40 6.38
CA PHE A 236 -2.85 16.61 6.07
C PHE A 236 -1.90 17.79 5.88
N LEU A 237 -1.95 18.41 4.70
CA LEU A 237 -1.16 19.58 4.33
C LEU A 237 -2.02 20.84 4.43
N GLN A 238 -1.48 21.84 5.12
CA GLN A 238 -2.13 23.14 5.29
C GLN A 238 -1.74 24.10 4.16
N PRO A 239 -2.65 24.98 3.73
CA PRO A 239 -2.34 26.02 2.75
C PRO A 239 -1.28 26.99 3.28
N GLY A 240 -0.59 27.69 2.36
CA GLY A 240 0.42 28.70 2.69
C GLY A 240 1.76 28.14 3.18
N LYS A 241 1.96 26.82 3.16
CA LYS A 241 3.20 26.15 3.58
C LYS A 241 3.85 25.41 2.43
N THR A 242 5.19 25.33 2.48
CA THR A 242 5.98 24.48 1.57
C THR A 242 6.44 23.24 2.31
N TYR A 243 6.13 22.07 1.77
CA TYR A 243 6.48 20.78 2.37
C TYR A 243 7.56 20.10 1.51
N LYS A 244 8.64 19.64 2.16
CA LYS A 244 9.68 18.81 1.52
C LYS A 244 9.47 17.37 1.97
N VAL A 245 9.16 16.49 1.03
CA VAL A 245 8.91 15.07 1.29
C VAL A 245 10.11 14.28 0.77
N TYR A 246 10.83 13.63 1.69
CA TYR A 246 11.90 12.69 1.38
C TYR A 246 11.33 11.28 1.45
N VAL A 247 11.59 10.47 0.44
CA VAL A 247 11.02 9.13 0.31
C VAL A 247 12.15 8.13 0.26
N ASN A 248 12.08 7.14 1.16
CA ASN A 248 12.92 5.96 1.13
C ASN A 248 12.04 4.77 0.72
N THR A 249 12.60 3.87 -0.09
CA THR A 249 11.91 2.65 -0.50
C THR A 249 12.37 1.50 0.37
N GLU A 250 11.41 0.81 0.98
CA GLU A 250 11.63 -0.43 1.73
C GLU A 250 11.11 -1.59 0.88
N LYS A 251 11.86 -2.69 0.85
CA LYS A 251 11.48 -3.92 0.13
C LYS A 251 11.67 -5.10 1.07
N GLU A 252 10.62 -5.88 1.22
CA GLU A 252 10.64 -7.13 1.98
C GLU A 252 10.68 -8.30 0.99
N LEU A 253 11.65 -9.20 1.16
CA LEU A 253 11.81 -10.39 0.33
C LEU A 253 11.56 -11.61 1.20
N LEU A 254 10.47 -12.31 0.94
CA LEU A 254 10.03 -13.50 1.69
C LEU A 254 10.42 -14.78 0.94
N LEU A 255 10.71 -15.85 1.68
CA LEU A 255 11.13 -17.13 1.10
C LEU A 255 9.91 -17.99 0.72
N PRO A 256 9.88 -18.60 -0.48
CA PRO A 256 8.75 -19.43 -0.87
C PRO A 256 8.61 -20.69 0.01
N TYR A 257 7.50 -21.41 -0.12
CA TYR A 257 7.34 -22.74 0.49
C TYR A 257 8.58 -23.61 0.21
N PRO A 258 9.14 -24.34 1.19
CA PRO A 258 8.56 -24.77 2.47
C PRO A 258 8.83 -23.86 3.69
N TYR A 259 9.42 -22.68 3.49
CA TYR A 259 9.67 -21.75 4.59
C TYR A 259 8.36 -21.12 5.11
N GLU A 260 8.23 -20.97 6.43
CA GLU A 260 7.07 -20.36 7.09
C GLU A 260 7.06 -18.83 6.93
N THR A 261 6.90 -18.35 5.70
CA THR A 261 6.80 -16.89 5.42
C THR A 261 5.52 -16.50 4.67
N ASP A 262 4.64 -17.47 4.38
CA ASP A 262 3.39 -17.28 3.62
C ASP A 262 3.57 -16.46 2.32
N CYS A 263 4.74 -16.58 1.69
CA CYS A 263 5.10 -15.83 0.51
C CYS A 263 4.29 -16.28 -0.71
N LEU A 264 3.66 -15.31 -1.37
CA LEU A 264 3.00 -15.48 -2.66
C LEU A 264 3.62 -14.50 -3.67
N ASP A 265 4.15 -15.01 -4.78
CA ASP A 265 4.67 -14.16 -5.86
C ASP A 265 3.50 -13.61 -6.69
N TYR A 266 2.96 -12.47 -6.25
CA TYR A 266 1.92 -11.76 -6.98
C TYR A 266 2.36 -11.27 -8.36
N THR A 267 3.66 -11.03 -8.57
CA THR A 267 4.15 -10.56 -9.88
C THR A 267 4.13 -11.69 -10.90
N GLU A 268 4.54 -12.90 -10.50
CA GLU A 268 4.46 -14.09 -11.33
C GLU A 268 2.99 -14.47 -11.62
N LEU A 269 2.12 -14.43 -10.60
CA LEU A 269 0.68 -14.67 -10.77
C LEU A 269 0.04 -13.67 -11.74
N TRP A 270 0.35 -12.38 -11.61
CA TRP A 270 -0.14 -11.36 -12.51
C TRP A 270 0.32 -11.59 -13.95
N ARG A 271 1.61 -11.96 -14.16
CA ARG A 271 2.15 -12.29 -15.48
C ARG A 271 1.46 -13.51 -16.10
N SER A 272 1.29 -14.58 -15.34
CA SER A 272 0.62 -15.81 -15.82
C SER A 272 -0.85 -15.59 -16.16
N ARG A 273 -1.51 -14.59 -15.55
CA ARG A 273 -2.90 -14.22 -15.81
C ARG A 273 -3.05 -13.11 -16.87
N ASN A 274 -2.15 -13.05 -17.86
CA ASN A 274 -2.16 -12.02 -18.90
C ASN A 274 -2.20 -10.59 -18.34
N LYS A 275 -1.47 -10.33 -17.25
CA LYS A 275 -1.38 -9.03 -16.58
C LYS A 275 -2.69 -8.54 -15.97
N THR A 276 -3.42 -9.46 -15.33
CA THR A 276 -4.66 -9.16 -14.61
C THR A 276 -4.61 -9.65 -13.17
N GLY A 277 -5.35 -8.98 -12.30
CA GLY A 277 -5.44 -9.27 -10.86
C GLY A 277 -4.41 -8.53 -10.00
N PRO A 278 -4.34 -8.87 -8.71
CA PRO A 278 -3.63 -8.08 -7.72
C PRO A 278 -2.12 -8.31 -7.83
N ARG A 279 -1.36 -7.22 -7.69
CA ARG A 279 0.10 -7.26 -7.69
C ARG A 279 0.72 -7.27 -6.28
N ILE A 280 -0.11 -7.10 -5.25
CA ILE A 280 0.26 -7.12 -3.84
C ILE A 280 -0.91 -7.66 -2.99
N GLN A 281 -0.63 -8.12 -1.79
CA GLN A 281 -1.61 -8.72 -0.88
C GLN A 281 -2.65 -7.71 -0.38
N GLU A 282 -2.27 -6.45 -0.17
CA GLU A 282 -3.12 -5.40 0.39
C GLU A 282 -4.32 -5.06 -0.51
N ILE A 283 -4.23 -5.34 -1.81
CA ILE A 283 -5.33 -5.15 -2.76
C ILE A 283 -6.35 -6.27 -2.69
N VAL A 284 -5.94 -7.49 -2.30
CA VAL A 284 -6.81 -8.68 -2.35
C VAL A 284 -8.13 -8.46 -1.58
N PRO A 285 -8.16 -7.89 -0.36
CA PRO A 285 -9.42 -7.59 0.32
C PRO A 285 -10.32 -6.60 -0.44
N HIS A 286 -9.74 -5.65 -1.18
CA HIS A 286 -10.47 -4.67 -1.97
C HIS A 286 -11.11 -5.31 -3.20
N GLU A 287 -10.35 -6.11 -3.96
CA GLU A 287 -10.87 -6.87 -5.11
C GLU A 287 -11.94 -7.88 -4.70
N CYS A 288 -11.74 -8.59 -3.58
CA CYS A 288 -12.73 -9.52 -3.06
C CYS A 288 -14.05 -8.83 -2.73
N ARG A 289 -14.01 -7.65 -2.10
CA ARG A 289 -15.23 -6.88 -1.81
C ARG A 289 -15.94 -6.41 -3.08
N GLN A 290 -15.20 -6.00 -4.10
CA GLN A 290 -15.78 -5.58 -5.38
C GLN A 290 -16.37 -6.76 -6.15
N SER A 291 -15.69 -7.90 -6.17
CA SER A 291 -16.10 -9.09 -6.94
C SER A 291 -17.28 -9.82 -6.31
N TYR A 292 -17.39 -9.85 -4.98
CA TYR A 292 -18.38 -10.66 -4.28
C TYR A 292 -19.50 -9.88 -3.59
N GLY A 293 -19.44 -8.55 -3.47
CA GLY A 293 -20.55 -7.75 -2.90
C GLY A 293 -21.05 -8.19 -1.52
N ILE A 294 -20.26 -8.95 -0.74
CA ILE A 294 -20.69 -9.61 0.50
C ILE A 294 -19.83 -9.17 1.69
N VAL A 295 -20.53 -8.84 2.79
CA VAL A 295 -19.99 -8.57 4.12
C VAL A 295 -19.28 -9.82 4.64
N VAL A 296 -17.95 -9.74 4.80
CA VAL A 296 -17.19 -10.77 5.52
C VAL A 296 -17.20 -10.40 7.00
N LEU A 297 -18.00 -11.13 7.79
CA LEU A 297 -17.87 -11.19 9.24
C LEU A 297 -16.59 -11.97 9.56
N LEU A 298 -15.54 -11.25 9.99
CA LEU A 298 -14.38 -11.89 10.59
C LEU A 298 -14.63 -12.01 12.08
N GLN A 299 -14.88 -13.25 12.53
CA GLN A 299 -14.91 -13.60 13.93
C GLN A 299 -13.50 -14.02 14.34
N ALA A 300 -12.82 -13.19 15.13
CA ALA A 300 -11.55 -13.54 15.73
C ALA A 300 -11.78 -14.53 16.90
N ARG A 301 -10.95 -15.56 17.00
CA ARG A 301 -10.67 -16.24 18.27
C ARG A 301 -9.48 -15.58 18.92
#